data_AF-A0AA51DJM7-F1
#
_entry.id   AF-A0AA51DJM7-F1
#
_cell.length_a   1.000
_cell.length_b   1.000
_cell.length_c   1.000
_cell.angle_alpha   90.00
_cell.angle_beta   90.00
_cell.angle_gamma   90.00
#
_symmetry.space_group_name_H-M   'P 1'
#
loop_
_entity.id
_entity.type
_entity.pdbx_description
1 polymer ?
#
loop_
_entity_poly.entity_id
_entity_poly.type
_entity_poly.pdbx_seq_one_letter_code
_entity_poly.pdbx_strand_id
1 'polypeptide(L)'
;MVVGTPISGRTNKDMESMMGMFINTLAMREKPEAGKSFIKFVGEVKESCLKAYENQEYPFEELVESVEVRRDFSRNPLFDVMFSLQNNEKVNLSMDNLMIDQIWGEHRISKFDLSIMMESREDKYFVGAEYSTTLFKRETINRFLAHFKEVLCKVIYNPESLIGEIEVVTKEEKDLILNKFNDTYVEYDKEKNSGRHV
;
A
#
# COMPACT_ATOMS: atom_id res chain seq x y z
N MET A 1 -0.37 11.92 5.68
CA MET A 1 -0.80 10.51 5.58
C MET A 1 -0.19 9.75 6.75
N VAL A 2 -0.84 8.71 7.25
CA VAL A 2 -0.27 7.79 8.24
C VAL A 2 -0.40 6.37 7.70
N VAL A 3 0.70 5.61 7.72
CA VAL A 3 0.73 4.20 7.29
C VAL A 3 1.33 3.36 8.42
N GLY A 4 0.67 2.27 8.78
CA GLY A 4 1.21 1.31 9.72
C GLY A 4 2.29 0.46 9.08
N THR A 5 3.33 0.12 9.83
CA THR A 5 4.31 -0.89 9.40
C THR A 5 4.69 -1.80 10.56
N PRO A 6 4.64 -3.14 10.38
CA PRO A 6 5.04 -4.05 11.43
C PRO A 6 6.56 -4.13 11.50
N ILE A 7 7.07 -4.26 12.71
CA ILE A 7 8.49 -4.50 13.00
C ILE A 7 8.61 -5.75 13.86
N SER A 8 9.73 -6.45 13.79
CA SER A 8 9.91 -7.71 14.52
C SER A 8 9.84 -7.53 16.04
N GLY A 9 10.16 -6.33 16.54
CA GLY A 9 10.33 -5.99 17.96
C GLY A 9 11.36 -6.84 18.70
N ARG A 10 12.22 -7.55 17.96
CA ARG A 10 13.36 -8.31 18.49
C ARG A 10 14.60 -7.40 18.47
N THR A 11 14.69 -6.47 19.41
CA THR A 11 15.75 -5.45 19.46
C THR A 11 17.07 -5.99 20.02
N ASN A 12 17.03 -7.07 20.80
CA ASN A 12 18.20 -7.70 21.41
C ASN A 12 18.46 -9.11 20.87
N LYS A 13 19.74 -9.49 20.72
CA LYS A 13 20.16 -10.80 20.20
C LYS A 13 19.58 -11.98 20.96
N ASP A 14 19.41 -11.85 22.28
CA ASP A 14 18.84 -12.90 23.13
C ASP A 14 17.38 -13.21 22.77
N MET A 15 16.67 -12.26 22.13
CA MET A 15 15.28 -12.41 21.73
C MET A 15 15.13 -13.01 20.33
N GLU A 16 16.19 -13.17 19.54
CA GLU A 16 16.11 -13.69 18.17
C GLU A 16 15.59 -15.14 18.13
N SER A 17 16.01 -15.96 19.10
CA SER A 17 15.66 -17.39 19.19
C SER A 17 14.45 -17.69 20.08
N MET A 18 13.85 -16.67 20.71
CA MET A 18 12.72 -16.87 21.61
C MET A 18 11.40 -17.09 20.84
N MET A 19 10.64 -18.10 21.24
CA MET A 19 9.26 -18.26 20.79
C MET A 19 8.35 -17.26 21.54
N GLY A 20 7.60 -16.44 20.80
CA GLY A 20 6.72 -15.43 21.37
C GLY A 20 6.28 -14.38 20.33
N MET A 21 5.27 -13.57 20.70
CA MET A 21 4.79 -12.45 19.90
C MET A 21 5.58 -11.19 20.29
N PHE A 22 6.52 -10.80 19.43
CA PHE A 22 7.36 -9.61 19.61
C PHE A 22 7.03 -8.51 18.61
N ILE A 23 6.12 -8.76 17.66
CA ILE A 23 5.80 -7.80 16.60
C ILE A 23 5.20 -6.54 17.24
N ASN A 24 5.84 -5.41 17.01
CA ASN A 24 5.27 -4.09 17.30
C ASN A 24 4.88 -3.42 15.98
N THR A 25 4.09 -2.35 16.05
CA THR A 25 3.63 -1.59 14.89
C THR A 25 4.03 -0.13 15.00
N LEU A 26 4.67 0.40 13.96
CA LEU A 26 5.01 1.82 13.87
C LEU A 26 4.00 2.55 12.98
N ALA A 27 3.50 3.68 13.47
CA ALA A 27 2.65 4.58 12.70
C ALA A 27 3.52 5.64 12.00
N MET A 28 3.77 5.46 10.71
CA MET A 28 4.64 6.34 9.92
C MET A 28 3.84 7.52 9.36
N ARG A 29 4.11 8.72 9.87
CA ARG A 29 3.42 9.94 9.42
C ARG A 29 4.25 10.70 8.39
N GLU A 30 3.81 10.61 7.13
CA GLU A 30 4.49 11.25 6.01
C GLU A 30 3.64 12.35 5.35
N LYS A 31 4.33 13.31 4.72
CA LYS A 31 3.73 14.44 4.01
C LYS A 31 4.32 14.56 2.60
N PRO A 32 3.81 13.77 1.63
CA PRO A 32 4.16 13.99 0.23
C PRO A 32 3.65 15.35 -0.23
N GLU A 33 4.46 16.06 -1.01
CA GLU A 33 4.14 17.39 -1.54
C GLU A 33 4.30 17.37 -3.05
N ALA A 34 3.32 17.89 -3.79
CA ALA A 34 3.29 17.79 -5.26
C ALA A 34 4.54 18.38 -5.93
N GLY A 35 5.09 19.48 -5.41
CA GLY A 35 6.28 20.15 -5.93
C GLY A 35 7.63 19.56 -5.48
N LYS A 36 7.63 18.44 -4.76
CA LYS A 36 8.85 17.77 -4.28
C LYS A 36 9.23 16.65 -5.24
N SER A 37 10.52 16.47 -5.53
CA SER A 37 10.98 15.32 -6.30
C SER A 37 10.81 14.03 -5.48
N PHE A 38 10.55 12.92 -6.18
CA PHE A 38 10.37 11.63 -5.53
C PHE A 38 11.60 11.22 -4.70
N ILE A 39 12.80 11.39 -5.24
CA ILE A 39 14.05 11.04 -4.54
C ILE A 39 14.25 11.82 -3.24
N LYS A 40 13.87 13.12 -3.23
CA LYS A 40 13.93 13.93 -2.02
C LYS A 40 12.94 13.44 -0.97
N PHE A 41 11.72 13.09 -1.39
CA PHE A 41 10.72 12.54 -0.49
C PHE A 41 11.14 11.18 0.09
N VAL A 42 11.72 10.29 -0.72
CA VAL A 42 12.28 9.02 -0.20
C VAL A 42 13.38 9.28 0.84
N GLY A 43 14.21 10.31 0.65
CA GLY A 43 15.17 10.75 1.65
C GLY A 43 14.51 11.16 2.97
N GLU A 44 13.44 11.96 2.91
CA GLU A 44 12.66 12.36 4.10
C GLU A 44 12.02 11.16 4.80
N VAL A 45 11.45 10.22 4.03
CA VAL A 45 10.87 8.97 4.55
C VAL A 45 11.94 8.13 5.24
N LYS A 46 13.14 8.03 4.66
CA LYS A 46 14.27 7.32 5.30
C LYS A 46 14.62 7.92 6.66
N GLU A 47 14.76 9.24 6.74
CA GLU A 47 15.06 9.93 8.00
C GLU A 47 13.94 9.73 9.03
N SER A 48 12.68 9.76 8.60
CA SER A 48 11.51 9.47 9.44
C SER A 48 11.53 8.03 9.96
N CYS A 49 11.80 7.05 9.09
CA CYS A 49 11.94 5.64 9.46
C CYS A 49 13.05 5.43 10.50
N LEU A 50 14.23 6.03 10.31
CA LEU A 50 15.34 5.90 11.25
C LEU A 50 14.96 6.41 12.65
N LYS A 51 14.32 7.59 12.74
CA LYS A 51 13.83 8.15 14.01
C LYS A 51 12.73 7.29 14.65
N ALA A 52 11.85 6.71 13.84
CA ALA A 52 10.84 5.80 14.33
C ALA A 52 11.47 4.51 14.89
N TYR A 53 12.53 4.00 14.24
CA TYR A 53 13.28 2.82 14.71
C TYR A 53 14.04 3.06 16.01
N GLU A 54 14.50 4.28 16.29
CA GLU A 54 15.09 4.64 17.58
C GLU A 54 14.08 4.52 18.75
N ASN A 55 12.78 4.62 18.46
CA ASN A 55 11.70 4.57 19.45
C ASN A 55 10.82 3.32 19.29
N GLN A 56 11.35 2.28 18.64
CA GLN A 56 10.57 1.13 18.20
C GLN A 56 10.03 0.24 19.33
N GLU A 57 10.57 0.39 20.54
CA GLU A 57 10.14 -0.32 21.74
C GLU A 57 8.87 0.28 22.35
N TYR A 58 8.46 1.48 21.91
CA TYR A 58 7.26 2.12 22.40
C TYR A 58 6.00 1.39 21.90
N PRO A 59 5.14 0.84 22.79
CA PRO A 59 3.99 0.06 22.36
C PRO A 59 2.98 0.89 21.56
N PHE A 60 2.45 0.31 20.48
CA PHE A 60 1.46 0.98 19.65
C PHE A 60 0.19 1.36 20.43
N GLU A 61 -0.25 0.51 21.34
CA GLU A 61 -1.43 0.74 22.17
C GLU A 61 -1.25 1.97 23.08
N GLU A 62 -0.06 2.16 23.65
CA GLU A 62 0.26 3.35 24.45
C GLU A 62 0.28 4.62 23.59
N LEU A 63 0.78 4.53 22.35
CA LEU A 63 0.72 5.63 21.39
C LEU A 63 -0.72 6.05 21.11
N VAL A 64 -1.62 5.10 20.86
CA VAL A 64 -3.04 5.37 20.63
C VAL A 64 -3.67 6.09 21.82
N GLU A 65 -3.33 5.67 23.04
CA GLU A 65 -3.85 6.30 24.27
C GLU A 65 -3.32 7.73 24.45
N SER A 66 -2.05 7.97 24.15
CA SER A 66 -1.42 9.29 24.30
C SER A 66 -1.94 10.36 23.33
N VAL A 67 -2.44 9.96 22.16
CA VAL A 67 -2.90 10.88 21.10
C VAL A 67 -4.38 11.31 21.30
N GLU A 68 -5.04 10.83 22.37
CA GLU A 68 -6.44 11.13 22.72
C GLU A 68 -7.43 10.97 21.55
N VAL A 69 -7.18 10.01 20.66
CA VAL A 69 -8.09 9.79 19.52
C VAL A 69 -9.43 9.26 20.05
N ARG A 70 -10.54 9.85 19.59
CA ARG A 70 -11.89 9.31 19.89
C ARG A 70 -11.94 7.86 19.40
N ARG A 71 -12.04 6.91 20.34
CA ARG A 71 -12.17 5.48 20.02
C ARG A 71 -13.48 5.26 19.26
N ASP A 72 -13.35 5.03 17.96
CA ASP A 72 -14.41 4.52 17.10
C ASP A 72 -14.07 3.05 16.80
N PHE A 73 -14.85 2.12 17.36
CA PHE A 73 -14.62 0.68 17.16
C PHE A 73 -14.86 0.22 15.73
N SER A 74 -15.41 1.06 14.86
CA SER A 74 -15.57 0.76 13.44
C SER A 74 -14.32 1.05 12.60
N ARG A 75 -13.29 1.67 13.18
CA ARG A 75 -12.07 2.10 12.49
C ARG A 75 -10.81 1.76 13.26
N ASN A 76 -9.70 1.72 12.52
CA ASN A 76 -8.40 1.65 13.14
C ASN A 76 -8.01 3.04 13.70
N PRO A 77 -7.40 3.12 14.89
CA PRO A 77 -7.31 4.38 15.64
C PRO A 77 -6.37 5.43 15.02
N LEU A 78 -5.34 5.01 14.28
CA LEU A 78 -4.32 5.94 13.74
C LEU A 78 -4.10 5.84 12.23
N PHE A 79 -4.36 4.69 11.63
CA PHE A 79 -4.19 4.46 10.19
C PHE A 79 -5.10 3.32 9.72
N ASP A 80 -5.58 3.41 8.49
CA ASP A 80 -6.42 2.37 7.86
C ASP A 80 -5.62 1.46 6.92
N VAL A 81 -4.36 1.85 6.61
CA VAL A 81 -3.48 1.15 5.67
C VAL A 81 -2.24 0.63 6.38
N MET A 82 -1.96 -0.66 6.19
CA MET A 82 -0.75 -1.34 6.65
C MET A 82 0.17 -1.62 5.45
N PHE A 83 1.48 -1.41 5.61
CA PHE A 83 2.51 -1.80 4.66
C PHE A 83 3.55 -2.66 5.35
N SER A 84 3.76 -3.87 4.82
CA SER A 84 4.77 -4.81 5.32
C SER A 84 5.69 -5.26 4.20
N LEU A 85 6.98 -5.34 4.51
CA LEU A 85 8.00 -5.92 3.66
C LEU A 85 8.58 -7.14 4.38
N GLN A 86 8.39 -8.33 3.79
CA GLN A 86 9.01 -9.55 4.24
C GLN A 86 10.30 -9.77 3.45
N ASN A 87 11.44 -9.60 4.13
CA ASN A 87 12.78 -9.85 3.60
C ASN A 87 13.46 -11.07 4.23
N ASN A 88 12.73 -11.83 5.06
CA ASN A 88 13.28 -12.99 5.76
C ASN A 88 13.58 -14.13 4.78
N GLU A 89 14.67 -14.86 5.05
CA GLU A 89 14.99 -16.09 4.34
C GLU A 89 13.83 -17.09 4.49
N LYS A 90 13.40 -17.69 3.38
CA LYS A 90 12.48 -18.83 3.44
C LYS A 90 13.12 -19.91 4.30
N VAL A 91 12.40 -20.33 5.34
CA VAL A 91 12.74 -21.57 6.05
C VAL A 91 12.49 -22.72 5.08
N ASN A 92 13.54 -23.17 4.40
CA ASN A 92 13.50 -24.39 3.60
C ASN A 92 13.42 -25.57 4.58
N LEU A 93 12.20 -25.98 4.90
CA LEU A 93 11.95 -27.18 5.69
C LEU A 93 12.19 -28.40 4.78
N SER A 94 13.40 -28.94 4.80
CA SER A 94 13.69 -30.25 4.21
C SER A 94 13.65 -31.31 5.31
N MET A 95 12.80 -32.32 5.15
CA MET A 95 12.87 -33.57 5.90
C MET A 95 13.24 -34.69 4.92
N ASP A 96 14.04 -35.66 5.38
CA ASP A 96 14.45 -36.78 4.54
C ASP A 96 13.22 -37.49 3.94
N ASN A 97 13.22 -37.62 2.61
CA ASN A 97 12.16 -38.24 1.79
C ASN A 97 10.80 -37.52 1.74
N LEU A 98 10.71 -36.24 2.13
CA LEU A 98 9.45 -35.46 2.03
C LEU A 98 9.68 -34.11 1.35
N MET A 99 8.82 -33.82 0.36
CA MET A 99 8.70 -32.49 -0.23
C MET A 99 7.66 -31.69 0.57
N ILE A 100 8.09 -30.59 1.18
CA ILE A 100 7.22 -29.72 1.99
C ILE A 100 7.01 -28.42 1.23
N ASP A 101 5.78 -28.19 0.78
CA ASP A 101 5.36 -26.93 0.19
C ASP A 101 4.46 -26.17 1.15
N GLN A 102 4.75 -24.88 1.33
CA GLN A 102 3.91 -24.00 2.14
C GLN A 102 2.64 -23.64 1.37
N ILE A 103 1.51 -24.18 1.79
CA ILE A 103 0.18 -23.80 1.27
C ILE A 103 -0.34 -22.65 2.13
N TRP A 104 -0.64 -21.52 1.48
CA TRP A 104 -1.26 -20.39 2.14
C TRP A 104 -2.75 -20.71 2.33
N GLY A 105 -3.23 -20.72 3.57
CA GLY A 105 -4.65 -20.91 3.86
C GLY A 105 -5.48 -19.74 3.34
N GLU A 106 -6.77 -19.98 3.08
CA GLU A 106 -7.71 -18.89 2.79
C GLU A 106 -7.94 -18.05 4.05
N HIS A 107 -7.15 -16.98 4.22
CA HIS A 107 -7.39 -15.99 5.27
C HIS A 107 -8.52 -15.06 4.82
N ARG A 108 -9.72 -15.22 5.40
CA ARG A 108 -10.93 -14.48 5.02
C ARG A 108 -11.22 -13.25 5.90
N ILE A 109 -10.31 -12.91 6.81
CA ILE A 109 -10.48 -11.81 7.76
C ILE A 109 -9.41 -10.76 7.48
N SER A 110 -9.82 -9.54 7.14
CA SER A 110 -8.92 -8.39 7.03
C SER A 110 -8.80 -7.68 8.37
N LYS A 111 -7.57 -7.44 8.84
CA LYS A 111 -7.31 -6.70 10.09
C LYS A 111 -7.36 -5.18 9.91
N PHE A 112 -7.07 -4.72 8.69
CA PHE A 112 -7.10 -3.31 8.28
C PHE A 112 -7.98 -3.16 7.04
N ASP A 113 -8.34 -1.92 6.71
CA ASP A 113 -9.10 -1.65 5.48
C ASP A 113 -8.32 -2.15 4.26
N LEU A 114 -7.01 -1.90 4.25
CA LEU A 114 -6.06 -2.38 3.24
C LEU A 114 -4.69 -2.69 3.87
N SER A 115 -4.17 -3.89 3.63
CA SER A 115 -2.80 -4.28 3.97
C SER A 115 -2.05 -4.65 2.70
N ILE A 116 -1.00 -3.91 2.38
CA ILE A 116 -0.06 -4.23 1.31
C ILE A 116 1.09 -5.04 1.88
N MET A 117 1.35 -6.18 1.26
CA MET A 117 2.43 -7.10 1.63
C MET A 117 3.36 -7.22 0.44
N MET A 118 4.63 -6.90 0.66
CA MET A 118 5.68 -7.09 -0.33
C MET A 118 6.65 -8.14 0.18
N GLU A 119 7.05 -9.07 -0.67
CA GLU A 119 8.05 -10.08 -0.34
C GLU A 119 9.09 -10.15 -1.45
N SER A 120 10.36 -10.32 -1.06
CA SER A 120 11.43 -10.62 -2.01
C SER A 120 11.54 -12.13 -2.16
N ARG A 121 11.46 -12.62 -3.40
CA ARG A 121 11.70 -14.03 -3.72
C ARG A 121 12.62 -14.10 -4.92
N GLU A 122 13.80 -14.67 -4.72
CA GLU A 122 14.87 -14.68 -5.72
C GLU A 122 15.15 -13.24 -6.18
N ASP A 123 15.16 -12.97 -7.49
CA ASP A 123 15.42 -11.65 -8.07
C ASP A 123 14.14 -10.84 -8.35
N LYS A 124 13.04 -11.14 -7.65
CA LYS A 124 11.73 -10.50 -7.88
C LYS A 124 11.05 -10.07 -6.58
N TYR A 125 10.29 -8.99 -6.68
CA TYR A 125 9.35 -8.58 -5.65
C TYR A 125 7.94 -9.03 -6.03
N PHE A 126 7.27 -9.67 -5.08
CA PHE A 126 5.86 -10.00 -5.17
C PHE A 126 5.09 -9.06 -4.26
N VAL A 127 3.99 -8.49 -4.77
CA VAL A 127 3.13 -7.57 -4.03
C VAL A 127 1.73 -8.16 -3.97
N GLY A 128 1.22 -8.33 -2.76
CA GLY A 128 -0.13 -8.78 -2.46
C GLY A 128 -0.89 -7.74 -1.66
N ALA A 129 -2.22 -7.89 -1.65
CA ALA A 129 -3.12 -7.07 -0.85
C ALA A 129 -4.11 -7.94 -0.09
N GLU A 130 -4.22 -7.73 1.22
CA GLU A 130 -5.37 -8.15 2.03
C GLU A 130 -6.26 -6.92 2.24
N TYR A 131 -7.58 -7.07 2.11
CA TYR A 131 -8.49 -5.92 2.15
C TYR A 131 -9.87 -6.29 2.68
N SER A 132 -10.56 -5.30 3.24
CA SER A 132 -11.96 -5.44 3.67
C SER A 132 -12.88 -5.53 2.46
N THR A 133 -13.56 -6.66 2.28
CA THR A 133 -14.55 -6.86 1.21
C THR A 133 -15.83 -6.04 1.40
N THR A 134 -16.04 -5.48 2.60
CA THR A 134 -17.10 -4.51 2.87
C THR A 134 -16.80 -3.16 2.21
N LEU A 135 -15.51 -2.83 2.03
CA LEU A 135 -15.05 -1.55 1.47
C LEU A 135 -14.61 -1.68 0.01
N PHE A 136 -13.97 -2.78 -0.35
CA PHE A 136 -13.34 -2.93 -1.66
C PHE A 136 -13.81 -4.18 -2.40
N LYS A 137 -14.08 -4.00 -3.69
CA LYS A 137 -14.23 -5.11 -4.64
C LYS A 137 -12.87 -5.56 -5.14
N ARG A 138 -12.74 -6.84 -5.50
CA ARG A 138 -11.51 -7.43 -6.07
C ARG A 138 -10.98 -6.63 -7.26
N GLU A 139 -11.87 -6.17 -8.14
CA GLU A 139 -11.50 -5.40 -9.33
C GLU A 139 -10.91 -4.04 -8.96
N THR A 140 -11.34 -3.45 -7.85
CA THR A 140 -10.82 -2.18 -7.33
C THR A 140 -9.40 -2.35 -6.83
N ILE A 141 -9.14 -3.43 -6.08
CA ILE A 141 -7.80 -3.75 -5.58
C ILE A 141 -6.84 -4.14 -6.70
N ASN A 142 -7.32 -4.87 -7.71
CA ASN A 142 -6.51 -5.18 -8.89
C ASN A 142 -6.08 -3.91 -9.65
N ARG A 143 -6.99 -2.93 -9.82
CA ARG A 143 -6.64 -1.63 -10.40
C ARG A 143 -5.65 -0.87 -9.51
N PHE A 144 -5.88 -0.85 -8.19
CA PHE A 144 -4.96 -0.23 -7.24
C PHE A 144 -3.53 -0.81 -7.32
N LEU A 145 -3.39 -2.15 -7.40
CA LEU A 145 -2.10 -2.80 -7.55
C LEU A 145 -1.44 -2.50 -8.90
N ALA A 146 -2.23 -2.36 -9.97
CA ALA A 146 -1.73 -1.93 -11.28
C ALA A 146 -1.20 -0.49 -11.24
N HIS A 147 -1.92 0.43 -10.57
CA HIS A 147 -1.49 1.80 -10.32
C HIS A 147 -0.22 1.86 -9.47
N PHE A 148 -0.17 1.08 -8.40
CA PHE A 148 1.01 0.98 -7.54
C PHE A 148 2.24 0.55 -8.35
N LYS A 149 2.09 -0.46 -9.21
CA LYS A 149 3.15 -0.90 -10.12
C LYS A 149 3.56 0.20 -11.12
N GLU A 150 2.59 0.90 -11.71
CA GLU A 150 2.86 2.00 -12.66
C GLU A 150 3.69 3.11 -12.01
N VAL A 151 3.34 3.50 -10.78
CA VAL A 151 4.10 4.46 -9.98
C VAL A 151 5.53 3.96 -9.76
N LEU A 152 5.71 2.71 -9.31
CA LEU A 152 7.04 2.13 -9.10
C LEU A 152 7.89 2.16 -10.37
N CYS A 153 7.32 1.77 -11.52
CA CYS A 153 8.03 1.81 -12.79
C CYS A 153 8.48 3.23 -13.17
N LYS A 154 7.62 4.24 -12.97
CA LYS A 154 7.94 5.64 -13.29
C LYS A 154 9.03 6.21 -12.40
N VAL A 155 8.93 5.99 -11.09
CA VAL A 155 9.87 6.57 -10.12
C VAL A 155 11.25 5.91 -10.15
N ILE A 156 11.31 4.64 -10.56
CA ILE A 156 12.60 3.96 -10.79
C ILE A 156 13.29 4.52 -12.04
N TYR A 157 12.53 4.81 -13.10
CA TYR A 157 13.09 5.34 -14.35
C TYR A 157 13.49 6.81 -14.25
N ASN A 158 12.70 7.63 -13.55
CA ASN A 158 13.00 9.05 -13.33
C ASN A 158 12.74 9.48 -11.87
N PRO A 159 13.68 9.22 -10.94
CA PRO A 159 13.55 9.55 -9.52
C PRO A 159 13.44 11.05 -9.22
N GLU A 160 13.88 11.90 -10.15
CA GLU A 160 13.82 13.36 -10.01
C GLU A 160 12.44 13.94 -10.36
N SER A 161 11.51 13.12 -10.89
CA SER A 161 10.15 13.56 -11.20
C SER A 161 9.48 14.15 -9.96
N LEU A 162 8.74 15.25 -10.16
CA LEU A 162 7.92 15.83 -9.11
C LEU A 162 6.76 14.87 -8.76
N ILE A 163 6.44 14.74 -7.47
CA ILE A 163 5.38 13.84 -7.01
C ILE A 163 4.05 14.12 -7.70
N GLY A 164 3.71 15.39 -7.92
CA GLY A 164 2.47 15.80 -8.56
C GLY A 164 2.39 15.48 -10.06
N GLU A 165 3.53 15.18 -10.68
CA GLU A 165 3.63 14.88 -12.12
C GLU A 165 3.67 13.37 -12.41
N ILE A 166 3.79 12.54 -11.37
CA ILE A 166 3.79 11.09 -11.51
C ILE A 166 2.39 10.63 -11.89
N GLU A 167 2.23 10.26 -13.15
CA GLU A 167 0.97 9.71 -13.65
C GLU A 167 0.75 8.30 -13.08
N VAL A 168 -0.34 8.13 -12.32
CA VAL A 168 -0.69 6.89 -11.62
C VAL A 168 -1.51 5.93 -12.50
N VAL A 169 -2.22 6.47 -13.48
CA VAL A 169 -3.13 5.73 -14.35
C VAL A 169 -2.34 4.92 -15.38
N THR A 170 -2.73 3.66 -15.60
CA THR A 170 -2.11 2.84 -16.64
C THR A 170 -2.51 3.32 -18.04
N LYS A 171 -1.76 2.94 -19.07
CA LYS A 171 -2.09 3.31 -20.45
C LYS A 171 -3.47 2.80 -20.87
N GLU A 172 -3.81 1.58 -20.47
CA GLU A 172 -5.08 0.92 -20.80
C GLU A 172 -6.26 1.65 -20.13
N GLU A 173 -6.09 2.06 -18.88
CA GLU A 173 -7.14 2.81 -18.17
C GLU A 173 -7.26 4.24 -18.71
N LYS A 174 -6.15 4.87 -19.11
CA LYS A 174 -6.18 6.17 -19.76
C LYS A 174 -6.92 6.12 -21.10
N ASP A 175 -6.72 5.08 -21.91
CA ASP A 175 -7.48 4.85 -23.14
C ASP A 175 -8.97 4.64 -22.85
N LEU A 176 -9.30 3.85 -21.84
CA LEU A 176 -10.69 3.64 -21.41
C LEU A 176 -11.37 4.96 -21.02
N ILE A 177 -10.71 5.78 -20.20
CA ILE A 177 -11.24 7.05 -19.70
C ILE A 177 -11.35 8.08 -20.83
N LEU A 178 -10.29 8.27 -21.63
CA LEU A 178 -10.23 9.36 -22.60
C LEU A 178 -10.98 9.04 -23.89
N ASN A 179 -10.95 7.79 -24.34
CA ASN A 179 -11.48 7.42 -25.65
C ASN A 179 -12.81 6.66 -25.52
N LYS A 180 -12.86 5.61 -24.71
CA LYS A 180 -14.05 4.72 -24.68
C LYS A 180 -15.23 5.31 -23.91
N PHE A 181 -14.99 5.90 -22.75
CA PHE A 181 -16.07 6.54 -21.97
C PHE A 181 -16.54 7.85 -22.59
N ASN A 182 -15.67 8.53 -23.35
CA ASN A 182 -16.01 9.77 -24.04
C ASN A 182 -16.37 9.58 -25.51
N ASP A 183 -16.58 8.34 -25.99
CA ASP A 183 -17.09 8.05 -27.33
C ASP A 183 -18.58 8.41 -27.43
N THR A 184 -18.82 9.72 -27.34
CA THR A 184 -20.13 10.36 -27.29
C THR A 184 -20.41 11.13 -28.57
N TYR A 185 -19.55 10.96 -29.59
CA TYR A 185 -19.73 11.60 -30.88
C TYR A 185 -21.01 11.05 -31.52
N VAL A 186 -21.98 11.94 -31.67
CA VAL A 186 -23.19 11.71 -32.44
C VAL A 186 -23.34 12.89 -33.38
N GLU A 187 -23.57 12.59 -34.65
CA GLU A 187 -23.78 13.62 -35.67
C GLU A 187 -25.11 14.35 -35.38
N TYR A 188 -25.01 15.63 -35.03
CA TYR A 188 -26.18 16.46 -34.72
C TYR A 188 -26.77 17.06 -36.00
N ASP A 189 -28.02 16.68 -36.30
CA ASP A 189 -28.79 17.24 -37.40
C ASP A 189 -29.19 18.69 -37.07
N LYS A 190 -28.47 19.65 -37.66
CA LYS A 190 -28.68 21.09 -37.43
C LYS A 190 -30.00 21.61 -38.01
N GLU A 191 -30.70 20.84 -38.85
CA GLU A 191 -31.92 21.32 -39.52
C GLU A 191 -33.20 21.11 -38.67
N LYS A 192 -33.18 20.25 -37.64
CA LYS A 192 -34.38 19.97 -36.82
C LYS A 192 -34.67 20.94 -35.67
N ASN A 193 -33.79 21.90 -35.37
CA ASN A 193 -33.94 22.82 -34.23
C ASN A 193 -34.46 24.23 -34.58
N SER A 194 -34.81 24.52 -35.83
CA SER A 194 -35.38 25.83 -36.23
C SER A 194 -36.89 25.96 -36.03
N GLY A 195 -37.48 25.24 -35.06
CA GLY A 195 -38.93 25.11 -34.93
C GLY A 195 -39.50 25.34 -33.53
N ARG A 196 -39.18 26.46 -32.86
CA ARG A 196 -40.03 27.04 -31.78
C ARG A 196 -39.61 28.46 -31.39
N HIS A 197 -39.98 29.42 -32.24
CA HIS A 197 -40.22 30.80 -31.85
C HIS A 197 -41.58 31.21 -32.39
N VAL A 198 -42.64 30.96 -31.61
CA VAL A 198 -43.84 31.80 -31.47
C VAL A 198 -44.44 31.54 -30.10
#